data_AF-A0A530Y351-F1
#
_entry.id   AF-A0A530Y351-F1
#
_cell.length_a   1.000
_cell.length_b   1.000
_cell.length_c   1.000
_cell.angle_alpha   90.00
_cell.angle_beta   90.00
_cell.angle_gamma   90.00
#
_symmetry.space_group_name_H-M   'P 1'
#
loop_
_entity.id
_entity.type
_entity.pdbx_description
1 polymer ?
#
loop_
_entity_poly.entity_id
_entity_poly.type
_entity_poly.pdbx_seq_one_letter_code
_entity_poly.pdbx_strand_id
1 'polypeptide(L)' 'MIAGIDHFVLTVSSVEDTCAFYQRVLGFNRLDEPDRPTAL' A
#
# COMPACT_ATOMS: atom_id res chain seq x y z
N MET A 1 23.18 9.47 9.11
CA MET A 1 22.65 10.18 7.92
C MET A 1 21.32 9.52 7.56
N ILE A 2 20.26 10.28 7.28
CA ILE A 2 18.92 9.76 6.91
C ILE A 2 18.76 9.88 5.39
N ALA A 3 18.39 8.80 4.71
CA ALA A 3 18.30 8.74 3.24
C ALA A 3 16.95 9.22 2.67
N GLY A 4 15.88 9.11 3.46
CA GLY A 4 14.52 9.46 3.03
C GLY A 4 13.47 8.62 3.74
N ILE A 5 12.23 8.74 3.30
CA ILE A 5 11.12 7.87 3.71
C ILE A 5 11.11 6.66 2.78
N ASP A 6 11.10 5.47 3.37
CA ASP A 6 11.10 4.20 2.63
C ASP A 6 9.67 3.74 2.33
N HIS A 7 8.80 3.65 3.34
CA HIS A 7 7.40 3.25 3.20
C HIS A 7 6.51 3.85 4.30
N PHE A 8 5.19 3.81 4.08
CA PHE A 8 4.17 4.13 5.08
C PHE A 8 3.35 2.90 5.40
N VAL A 9 3.14 2.64 6.69
CA VAL A 9 2.19 1.62 7.15
C VAL A 9 0.89 2.31 7.54
N LEU A 10 -0.21 1.92 6.90
CA LEU A 10 -1.53 2.49 7.14
C LEU A 10 -2.42 1.47 7.84
N THR A 11 -2.96 1.84 9.01
CA THR A 11 -4.06 1.10 9.63
C THR A 11 -5.37 1.56 8.99
N VAL A 12 -6.07 0.63 8.35
CA VAL A 12 -7.29 0.91 7.61
C VAL A 12 -8.41 -0.03 8.04
N SER A 13 -9.66 0.39 7.85
CA SER A 13 -10.82 -0.44 8.14
C SER A 13 -11.00 -1.58 7.12
N SER A 14 -10.48 -1.42 5.90
CA SER A 14 -10.57 -2.38 4.80
C SER A 14 -9.38 -2.22 3.86
N VAL A 15 -8.62 -3.30 3.68
CA VAL A 15 -7.45 -3.32 2.78
C VAL A 15 -7.90 -3.22 1.31
N GLU A 16 -8.95 -3.96 0.94
CA GLU A 16 -9.48 -3.99 -0.43
C GLU A 16 -9.96 -2.61 -0.88
N ASP A 17 -10.75 -1.92 -0.05
CA ASP A 17 -11.29 -0.60 -0.41
C ASP A 17 -10.17 0.44 -0.52
N THR A 18 -9.17 0.35 0.35
CA THR A 18 -8.00 1.23 0.34
C THR A 18 -7.15 1.02 -0.91
N CYS A 19 -6.91 -0.24 -1.28
CA CYS A 19 -6.20 -0.58 -2.51
C CYS A 19 -6.95 -0.05 -3.73
N ALA A 20 -8.25 -0.36 -3.86
CA ALA A 20 -9.07 0.14 -4.96
C ALA A 20 -9.05 1.67 -5.06
N PHE A 21 -9.08 2.37 -3.92
CA PHE A 21 -8.98 3.82 -3.87
C PHE A 21 -7.63 4.32 -4.43
N TYR A 22 -6.50 3.84 -3.91
CA TYR A 22 -5.18 4.33 -4.33
C TYR A 22 -4.79 3.88 -5.74
N GLN A 23 -5.21 2.69 -6.17
CA GLN A 23 -5.05 2.26 -7.55
C GLN A 23 -5.82 3.18 -8.51
N ARG A 24 -7.05 3.59 -8.16
CA ARG A 24 -7.85 4.48 -8.99
C ARG A 24 -7.37 5.93 -8.99
N VAL A 25 -7.01 6.46 -7.83
CA VAL A 25 -6.73 7.90 -7.64
C VAL A 25 -5.28 8.23 -7.97
N LEU A 26 -4.34 7.36 -7.58
CA LEU A 26 -2.91 7.59 -7.73
C LEU A 26 -2.25 6.67 -8.77
N GLY A 27 -2.98 5.67 -9.29
CA GLY A 27 -2.41 4.72 -10.26
C GLY A 27 -1.42 3.74 -9.65
N PHE A 28 -1.47 3.50 -8.34
CA PHE A 28 -0.59 2.56 -7.65
C PHE A 28 -0.87 1.12 -8.08
N ASN A 29 0.10 0.23 -7.87
CA ASN A 29 -0.01 -1.17 -8.28
C ASN A 29 0.00 -2.04 -7.05
N ARG A 30 -1.05 -2.83 -6.88
CA ARG A 30 -1.12 -3.78 -5.78
C ARG A 30 -0.08 -4.89 -5.96
N LEU A 31 0.72 -5.11 -4.93
CA LEU A 31 1.68 -6.19 -4.83
C LEU A 31 1.19 -7.15 -3.74
N ASP A 32 0.63 -8.27 -4.18
CA ASP A 32 0.23 -9.38 -3.31
C ASP A 32 1.27 -10.49 -3.41
N GLU A 33 1.95 -10.75 -2.31
CA GLU A 33 2.86 -11.89 -2.17
C GLU A 33 2.30 -12.84 -1.12
N PRO A 34 2.34 -14.18 -1.36
CA PRO A 34 1.98 -15.15 -0.33
C PRO A 34 2.78 -14.92 0.95
N ASP A 35 2.11 -14.99 2.09
CA ASP A 35 2.70 -14.81 3.43
C ASP A 35 3.31 -13.42 3.71
N ARG A 36 2.95 -12.38 2.93
CA ARG A 36 3.37 -10.99 3.17
C ARG A 36 2.18 -10.02 3.28
N PRO A 37 2.35 -8.89 3.99
CA PRO A 37 1.36 -7.81 3.96
C PRO A 37 1.17 -7.25 2.55
N THR A 38 -0.06 -6.93 2.17
CA THR A 38 -0.36 -6.24 0.91
C THR A 38 0.36 -4.89 0.85
N ALA A 39 1.06 -4.65 -0.26
CA ALA A 39 1.67 -3.37 -0.60
C ALA A 39 1.02 -2.76 -1.86
N LEU A 40 1.18 -1.46 -2.03
CA LEU A 40 0.70 -0.65 -3.16
C LEU A 40 1.84 0.12 -3.81
#